data_AF-A0AAW2CSB6-F1
#
_entry.id   AF-A0AAW2CSB6-F1
#
_cell.length_a   1.000
_cell.length_b   1.000
_cell.length_c   1.000
_cell.angle_alpha   90.00
_cell.angle_beta   90.00
_cell.angle_gamma   90.00
#
_symmetry.space_group_name_H-M   'P 1'
#
loop_
_entity.id
_entity.type
_entity.pdbx_description
1 polymer ?
#
loop_
_entity_poly.entity_id
_entity_poly.type
_entity_poly.pdbx_seq_one_letter_code
_entity_poly.pdbx_strand_id
1 'polypeptide(L)'
;LVRLNFVQMKHGGFIGIVANALMYEPLTDKELDRQAVNRALAFNMYWILDPLVFGDYPPKMRHILGSELLRFSPRERKLIEGSLDFIGINHYSTLYAKDCTHSACTDGEDRPIQGFVNTTGYRDGVAIGGLTGLPRFFVVPEGMEKIIDYVKKRYNNKPMFVTENGFPPPEQQSEQVQDLLEDKDRIKFHKAYLAALARAIRNGADVRGYFIWSLIDNFEWVHGYKKRFGLYYVDRQTLNRTLKLSARWFTSFLTNNSHSNKDEFWRDSFENKDMLKR
;
A
#
# COMPACT_ATOMS: atom_id res chain seq x y z
N LEU A 1 -10.70 -25.46 14.54
CA LEU A 1 -12.14 -25.12 14.52
C LEU A 1 -12.47 -23.82 13.77
N VAL A 2 -11.52 -22.94 13.46
CA VAL A 2 -11.75 -21.79 12.53
C VAL A 2 -11.15 -22.01 11.13
N ARG A 3 -10.21 -22.97 11.00
CA ARG A 3 -9.83 -23.55 9.70
C ARG A 3 -11.03 -24.33 9.12
N LEU A 4 -11.87 -23.63 8.37
CA LEU A 4 -12.20 -23.98 6.99
C LEU A 4 -12.68 -25.42 6.69
N ASN A 5 -13.46 -26.06 7.56
CA ASN A 5 -14.13 -27.31 7.17
C ASN A 5 -15.21 -27.10 6.09
N PHE A 6 -15.65 -25.86 5.83
CA PHE A 6 -16.70 -25.59 4.84
C PHE A 6 -16.20 -25.15 3.46
N VAL A 7 -15.14 -24.32 3.37
CA VAL A 7 -14.74 -23.70 2.08
C VAL A 7 -13.60 -24.45 1.38
N GLN A 8 -12.57 -24.88 2.11
CA GLN A 8 -11.37 -25.47 1.49
C GLN A 8 -11.59 -26.94 1.10
N MET A 9 -12.27 -27.74 1.93
CA MET A 9 -12.48 -29.17 1.66
C MET A 9 -13.55 -29.48 0.60
N LYS A 10 -14.53 -28.58 0.36
CA LYS A 10 -15.57 -28.81 -0.66
C LYS A 10 -15.31 -28.08 -1.98
N HIS A 11 -14.65 -26.92 -1.96
CA HIS A 11 -14.56 -26.04 -3.13
C HIS A 11 -13.14 -25.58 -3.46
N GLY A 12 -12.11 -26.01 -2.73
CA GLY A 12 -10.73 -25.63 -2.99
C GLY A 12 -10.46 -24.12 -2.86
N GLY A 13 -11.26 -23.40 -2.07
CA GLY A 13 -11.12 -21.96 -1.88
C GLY A 13 -9.91 -21.58 -1.02
N PHE A 14 -9.47 -20.33 -1.16
CA PHE A 14 -8.35 -19.75 -0.43
C PHE A 14 -8.84 -18.65 0.52
N ILE A 15 -8.22 -18.53 1.69
CA ILE A 15 -8.47 -17.45 2.64
C ILE A 15 -7.18 -16.73 3.03
N GLY A 16 -7.29 -15.42 3.22
CA GLY A 16 -6.19 -14.56 3.63
C GLY A 16 -6.70 -13.41 4.48
N ILE A 17 -5.76 -12.58 4.93
CA ILE A 17 -6.04 -11.29 5.57
C ILE A 17 -5.34 -10.19 4.78
N VAL A 18 -5.89 -8.98 4.85
CA VAL A 18 -5.32 -7.79 4.25
C VAL A 18 -4.57 -7.00 5.32
N ALA A 19 -3.29 -6.73 5.08
CA ALA A 19 -2.50 -5.83 5.90
C ALA A 19 -2.34 -4.48 5.19
N ASN A 20 -2.59 -3.39 5.92
CA ASN A 20 -2.04 -2.09 5.53
C ASN A 20 -0.52 -2.15 5.66
N ALA A 21 0.18 -1.80 4.58
CA ALA A 21 1.62 -1.96 4.48
C ALA A 21 2.23 -0.71 3.87
N LEU A 22 2.61 0.24 4.72
CA LEU A 22 3.49 1.34 4.30
C LEU A 22 4.93 0.81 4.18
N MET A 23 5.68 1.38 3.25
CA MET A 23 7.14 1.22 3.26
C MET A 23 7.76 2.35 4.09
N TYR A 24 8.93 2.10 4.67
CA TYR A 24 9.66 3.11 5.43
C TYR A 24 11.13 3.18 5.03
N GLU A 25 11.63 4.40 4.84
CA GLU A 25 13.05 4.69 4.70
C GLU A 25 13.58 5.32 5.99
N PRO A 26 14.85 5.15 6.36
CA PRO A 26 15.39 5.85 7.51
C PRO A 26 15.46 7.36 7.23
N LEU A 27 15.09 8.20 8.21
CA LEU A 27 15.14 9.66 8.05
C LEU A 27 16.58 10.15 7.86
N THR A 28 17.51 9.60 8.64
CA THR A 28 18.96 9.86 8.55
C THR A 28 19.73 8.55 8.39
N ASP A 29 21.01 8.62 8.02
CA ASP A 29 21.86 7.43 7.89
C ASP A 29 22.24 6.75 9.21
N LYS A 30 21.82 7.33 10.35
CA LYS A 30 22.09 6.80 11.69
C LYS A 30 21.46 5.43 11.85
N GLU A 31 22.20 4.54 12.50
CA GLU A 31 21.74 3.17 12.78
C GLU A 31 20.42 3.13 13.55
N LEU A 32 20.19 4.10 14.44
CA LEU A 32 18.92 4.20 15.17
C LEU A 32 17.71 4.39 14.24
N ASP A 33 17.81 5.21 13.20
CA ASP A 33 16.72 5.42 12.23
C ASP A 33 16.52 4.18 11.34
N ARG A 34 17.60 3.45 11.03
CA ARG A 34 17.52 2.14 10.35
C ARG A 34 16.81 1.10 11.22
N GLN A 35 17.03 1.12 12.52
CA GLN A 35 16.29 0.28 13.47
C GLN A 35 14.83 0.74 13.62
N ALA A 36 14.57 2.05 13.55
CA ALA A 36 13.23 2.62 13.57
C ALA A 36 12.38 2.13 12.40
N VAL A 37 12.94 1.96 11.20
CA VAL A 37 12.24 1.33 10.05
C VAL A 37 11.69 -0.05 10.41
N ASN A 38 12.49 -0.90 11.07
CA ASN A 38 12.04 -2.23 11.47
C ASN A 38 10.94 -2.18 12.53
N ARG A 39 10.98 -1.19 13.44
CA ARG A 39 9.91 -0.97 14.41
C ARG A 39 8.63 -0.46 13.74
N ALA A 40 8.74 0.51 12.83
CA ALA A 40 7.60 1.04 12.06
C ALA A 40 6.88 -0.08 11.30
N LEU A 41 7.63 -0.93 10.59
CA LEU A 41 7.06 -2.09 9.91
C LEU A 41 6.44 -3.10 10.87
N ALA A 42 7.04 -3.30 12.06
CA ALA A 42 6.49 -4.20 13.08
C ALA A 42 5.12 -3.73 13.59
N PHE A 43 4.98 -2.44 13.88
CA PHE A 43 3.74 -1.87 14.40
C PHE A 43 2.72 -1.52 13.31
N ASN A 44 3.10 -1.51 12.02
CA ASN A 44 2.17 -1.27 10.91
C ASN A 44 1.66 -2.56 10.25
N MET A 45 2.57 -3.48 9.89
CA MET A 45 2.24 -4.66 9.08
C MET A 45 2.48 -5.97 9.85
N TYR A 46 3.63 -6.14 10.52
CA TYR A 46 3.95 -7.42 11.13
C TYR A 46 3.05 -7.75 12.32
N TRP A 47 2.52 -6.73 13.00
CA TRP A 47 1.56 -6.93 14.10
C TRP A 47 0.41 -7.86 13.69
N ILE A 48 -0.10 -7.69 12.47
CA ILE A 48 -1.17 -8.54 11.94
C ILE A 48 -0.63 -9.84 11.35
N LEU A 49 0.48 -9.79 10.61
CA LEU A 49 0.96 -10.94 9.84
C LEU A 49 1.80 -11.95 10.64
N ASP A 50 2.66 -11.50 11.56
CA ASP A 50 3.53 -12.41 12.34
C ASP A 50 2.73 -13.43 13.16
N PRO A 51 1.64 -13.06 13.88
CA PRO A 51 0.83 -14.06 14.57
C PRO A 51 0.26 -15.15 13.66
N LEU A 52 -0.11 -14.78 12.43
CA LEU A 52 -0.74 -15.69 11.47
C LEU A 52 0.27 -16.56 10.71
N VAL A 53 1.53 -16.13 10.65
CA VAL A 53 2.61 -16.89 9.97
C VAL A 53 3.48 -17.67 10.95
N PHE A 54 3.80 -17.08 12.11
CA PHE A 54 4.75 -17.61 13.09
C PHE A 54 4.11 -17.99 14.43
N GLY A 55 2.83 -17.67 14.64
CA GLY A 55 2.09 -18.05 15.85
C GLY A 55 2.28 -17.14 17.07
N ASP A 56 3.02 -16.03 16.93
CA ASP A 56 3.17 -15.02 17.98
C ASP A 56 3.44 -13.63 17.37
N TYR A 57 3.30 -12.60 18.19
CA TYR A 57 3.57 -11.21 17.81
C TYR A 57 5.05 -10.95 17.51
N PRO A 58 5.39 -9.86 16.77
CA PRO A 58 6.77 -9.51 16.49
C PRO A 58 7.61 -9.35 17.78
N PRO A 59 8.82 -9.92 17.87
CA PRO A 59 9.66 -9.82 19.07
C PRO A 59 9.93 -8.39 19.53
N LYS A 60 10.11 -7.45 18.58
CA LYS A 60 10.30 -6.01 18.88
C LYS A 60 9.08 -5.40 19.57
N MET A 61 7.86 -5.76 19.14
CA MET A 61 6.65 -5.27 19.79
C MET A 61 6.55 -5.77 21.22
N ARG A 62 6.87 -7.04 21.46
CA ARG A 62 6.85 -7.63 22.80
C ARG A 62 7.88 -7.00 23.73
N HIS A 63 9.06 -6.66 23.21
CA HIS A 63 10.08 -5.94 23.97
C HIS A 63 9.58 -4.56 24.42
N ILE A 64 8.84 -3.84 23.56
CA ILE A 64 8.38 -2.47 23.83
C ILE A 64 7.11 -2.44 24.69
N LEU A 65 6.15 -3.31 24.41
CA LEU A 65 4.84 -3.30 25.08
C LEU A 65 4.80 -4.16 26.35
N GLY A 66 5.74 -5.07 26.53
CA GLY A 66 5.82 -5.91 27.73
C GLY A 66 4.53 -6.71 27.98
N SER A 67 3.93 -6.50 29.15
CA SER A 67 2.70 -7.18 29.61
C SER A 67 1.41 -6.63 28.98
N GLU A 68 1.42 -5.41 28.45
CA GLU A 68 0.25 -4.82 27.76
C GLU A 68 -0.07 -5.57 26.47
N LEU A 69 0.93 -6.20 25.85
CA LEU A 69 0.72 -7.09 24.71
C LEU A 69 0.41 -8.50 25.23
N LEU A 70 -0.87 -8.88 25.18
CA LEU A 70 -1.33 -10.21 25.58
C LEU A 70 -0.57 -11.32 24.86
N ARG A 71 -0.43 -12.48 25.50
CA ARG A 71 0.20 -13.67 24.92
C ARG A 71 -0.87 -14.62 24.44
N PHE A 72 -0.66 -15.23 23.27
CA PHE A 72 -1.48 -16.34 22.84
C PHE A 72 -1.24 -17.56 23.74
N SER A 73 -2.31 -18.19 24.19
CA SER A 73 -2.26 -19.52 24.78
C SER A 73 -1.78 -20.54 23.74
N PRO A 74 -1.27 -21.71 24.17
CA PRO A 74 -0.88 -22.78 23.24
C PRO A 74 -2.03 -23.21 22.29
N ARG A 75 -3.28 -23.14 22.77
CA ARG A 75 -4.47 -23.44 21.98
C ARG A 75 -4.71 -22.39 20.90
N GLU A 76 -4.61 -21.10 21.23
CA GLU A 76 -4.79 -20.01 20.28
C GLU A 76 -3.69 -19.99 19.23
N ARG A 77 -2.43 -20.19 19.63
CA ARG A 77 -1.30 -20.29 18.70
C ARG A 77 -1.55 -21.36 17.63
N LYS A 78 -2.01 -22.56 18.05
CA LYS A 78 -2.36 -23.65 17.12
C LYS A 78 -3.52 -23.32 16.17
N LEU A 79 -4.36 -22.35 16.51
CA LEU A 79 -5.47 -21.91 15.64
C LEU A 79 -5.05 -20.88 14.59
N ILE A 80 -4.10 -20.00 14.91
CA ILE A 80 -3.70 -18.88 14.06
C ILE A 80 -2.45 -19.17 13.22
N GLU A 81 -1.52 -19.97 13.73
CA GLU A 81 -0.26 -20.25 13.06
C GLU A 81 -0.51 -21.02 11.75
N GLY A 82 -0.05 -20.45 10.63
CA GLY A 82 -0.24 -21.04 9.30
C GLY A 82 -1.68 -20.96 8.78
N SER A 83 -2.51 -20.06 9.31
CA SER A 83 -3.91 -19.93 8.91
C SER A 83 -4.14 -19.15 7.61
N LEU A 84 -3.07 -18.68 6.94
CA LEU A 84 -3.12 -17.89 5.71
C LEU A 84 -2.71 -18.69 4.48
N ASP A 85 -3.61 -18.77 3.51
CA ASP A 85 -3.31 -19.28 2.17
C ASP A 85 -2.61 -18.19 1.31
N PHE A 86 -2.97 -16.92 1.51
CA PHE A 86 -2.36 -15.76 0.85
C PHE A 86 -2.29 -14.54 1.78
N ILE A 87 -1.51 -13.53 1.39
CA ILE A 87 -1.40 -12.22 2.05
C ILE A 87 -2.00 -11.14 1.13
N GLY A 88 -2.99 -10.40 1.62
CA GLY A 88 -3.45 -9.17 0.99
C GLY A 88 -2.64 -7.97 1.46
N ILE A 89 -2.29 -7.07 0.54
CA ILE A 89 -1.45 -5.90 0.80
C ILE A 89 -2.18 -4.65 0.30
N ASN A 90 -2.49 -3.76 1.24
CA ASN A 90 -2.91 -2.40 0.92
C ASN A 90 -1.67 -1.51 1.02
N HIS A 91 -1.17 -1.01 -0.12
CA HIS A 91 0.02 -0.17 -0.16
C HIS A 91 -0.27 1.11 -0.94
N TYR A 92 -0.02 2.25 -0.29
CA TYR A 92 -0.27 3.57 -0.86
C TYR A 92 0.97 4.46 -0.91
N SER A 93 1.91 4.33 0.03
CA SER A 93 2.97 5.32 0.22
C SER A 93 4.20 4.73 0.91
N THR A 94 5.29 5.50 0.84
CA THR A 94 6.49 5.36 1.66
C THR A 94 6.65 6.60 2.55
N LEU A 95 7.18 6.43 3.76
CA LEU A 95 7.51 7.52 4.68
C LEU A 95 8.94 7.38 5.21
N TYR A 96 9.51 8.45 5.74
CA TYR A 96 10.70 8.36 6.57
C TYR A 96 10.35 7.92 7.98
N ALA A 97 11.23 7.16 8.63
CA ALA A 97 11.15 6.74 10.02
C ALA A 97 12.35 7.26 10.80
N LYS A 98 12.08 7.83 11.98
CA LYS A 98 13.08 8.36 12.91
C LYS A 98 12.94 7.71 14.27
N ASP A 99 14.08 7.36 14.88
CA ASP A 99 14.11 6.89 16.25
C ASP A 99 13.73 7.99 17.25
N CYS A 100 12.90 7.62 18.22
CA CYS A 100 12.59 8.44 19.38
C CYS A 100 12.68 7.65 20.69
N THR A 101 13.47 6.58 20.75
CA THR A 101 13.50 5.71 21.94
C THR A 101 14.07 6.45 23.16
N HIS A 102 14.98 7.40 22.91
CA HIS A 102 15.68 8.17 23.95
C HIS A 102 15.59 9.70 23.76
N SER A 103 14.66 10.17 22.93
CA SER A 103 14.41 11.59 22.67
C SER A 103 12.95 11.84 22.35
N ALA A 104 12.42 13.01 22.69
CA ALA A 104 11.03 13.36 22.36
C ALA A 104 10.79 13.30 20.83
N CYS A 105 9.71 12.61 20.40
CA CYS A 105 9.13 12.82 19.07
C CYS A 105 8.33 14.13 19.05
N THR A 106 7.81 14.50 17.87
CA THR A 106 6.64 15.38 17.77
C THR A 106 5.50 14.89 18.66
N ASP A 107 4.73 15.82 19.24
CA ASP A 107 3.67 15.53 20.22
C ASP A 107 2.70 14.44 19.72
N GLY A 108 2.61 13.34 20.47
CA GLY A 108 1.68 12.24 20.22
C GLY A 108 2.25 11.05 19.43
N GLU A 109 3.47 11.15 18.90
CA GLU A 109 4.15 10.07 18.15
C GLU A 109 5.20 9.29 18.98
N ASP A 110 5.41 9.69 20.23
CA ASP A 110 6.35 9.14 21.21
C ASP A 110 5.75 8.01 22.05
N ARG A 111 4.84 7.20 21.49
CA ARG A 111 4.08 6.21 22.28
C ARG A 111 4.57 4.77 22.05
N PRO A 112 4.59 3.92 23.11
CA PRO A 112 4.98 2.51 22.98
C PRO A 112 4.18 1.76 21.90
N ILE A 113 2.90 2.10 21.74
CA ILE A 113 2.00 1.49 20.74
C ILE A 113 2.37 1.82 19.28
N GLN A 114 3.27 2.77 19.07
CA GLN A 114 3.86 3.11 17.77
C GLN A 114 5.34 2.72 17.69
N GLY A 115 5.85 2.03 18.71
CA GLY A 115 7.23 1.55 18.76
C GLY A 115 8.28 2.63 18.95
N PHE A 116 7.91 3.80 19.50
CA PHE A 116 8.79 4.96 19.62
C PHE A 116 9.44 5.36 18.28
N VAL A 117 8.60 5.50 17.25
CA VAL A 117 9.01 5.87 15.90
C VAL A 117 8.18 7.08 15.45
N ASN A 118 8.88 8.18 15.14
CA ASN A 118 8.28 9.27 14.40
C ASN A 118 8.33 8.95 12.91
N THR A 119 7.24 9.20 12.19
CA THR A 119 7.17 8.96 10.74
C THR A 119 6.74 10.22 9.99
N THR A 120 7.53 10.62 8.99
CA THR A 120 7.31 11.87 8.25
C THR A 120 7.46 11.66 6.75
N GLY A 121 6.72 12.44 5.96
CA GLY A 121 6.92 12.48 4.52
C GLY A 121 8.05 13.40 4.07
N TYR A 122 8.73 14.09 4.99
CA TYR A 122 9.67 15.14 4.68
C TYR A 122 11.04 14.91 5.32
N ARG A 123 12.10 15.22 4.57
CA ARG A 123 13.49 15.28 5.04
C ARG A 123 14.07 16.63 4.62
N ASP A 124 14.51 17.42 5.59
CA ASP A 124 15.07 18.76 5.37
C ASP A 124 14.15 19.68 4.54
N GLY A 125 12.84 19.60 4.80
CA GLY A 125 11.81 20.36 4.08
C GLY A 125 11.42 19.79 2.70
N VAL A 126 12.08 18.73 2.23
CA VAL A 126 11.81 18.10 0.93
C VAL A 126 10.93 16.86 1.12
N ALA A 127 9.82 16.79 0.38
CA ALA A 127 8.93 15.64 0.39
C ALA A 127 9.62 14.40 -0.22
N ILE A 128 9.33 13.21 0.31
CA ILE A 128 9.85 11.93 -0.17
C ILE A 128 9.36 11.59 -1.58
N GLY A 129 8.23 12.16 -2.00
CA GLY A 129 7.62 11.95 -3.30
C GLY A 129 6.53 12.97 -3.60
N GLY A 130 5.85 12.79 -4.73
CA GLY A 130 4.77 13.70 -5.15
C GLY A 130 3.62 13.73 -4.14
N LEU A 131 3.01 14.89 -3.94
CA LEU A 131 1.88 15.03 -3.00
C LEU A 131 0.61 14.41 -3.57
N THR A 132 -0.25 13.93 -2.68
CA THR A 132 -1.61 13.51 -3.01
C THR A 132 -2.62 14.39 -2.27
N GLY A 133 -3.91 14.11 -2.46
CA GLY A 133 -4.98 14.73 -1.68
C GLY A 133 -4.99 14.35 -0.20
N LEU A 134 -4.10 13.47 0.27
CA LEU A 134 -4.00 13.06 1.67
C LEU A 134 -2.65 13.45 2.28
N PRO A 135 -2.61 14.02 3.51
CA PRO A 135 -1.38 14.56 4.10
C PRO A 135 -0.23 13.57 4.29
N ARG A 136 -0.53 12.27 4.40
CA ARG A 136 0.47 11.23 4.67
C ARG A 136 0.68 10.28 3.48
N PHE A 137 0.04 10.52 2.35
CA PHE A 137 0.20 9.69 1.16
C PHE A 137 1.02 10.48 0.13
N PHE A 138 2.18 9.93 -0.19
CA PHE A 138 3.13 10.44 -1.16
C PHE A 138 3.29 9.43 -2.28
N VAL A 139 3.45 9.92 -3.50
CA VAL A 139 3.70 9.10 -4.68
C VAL A 139 5.16 8.64 -4.64
N VAL A 140 5.38 7.40 -4.17
CA VAL A 140 6.71 6.77 -4.06
C VAL A 140 6.64 5.33 -4.62
N PRO A 141 6.64 5.16 -5.95
CA PRO A 141 6.46 3.86 -6.60
C PRO A 141 7.52 2.81 -6.22
N GLU A 142 8.76 3.21 -5.96
CA GLU A 142 9.84 2.33 -5.52
C GLU A 142 9.51 1.64 -4.18
N GLY A 143 8.66 2.27 -3.37
CA GLY A 143 8.11 1.70 -2.14
C GLY A 143 7.33 0.41 -2.37
N MET A 144 6.59 0.32 -3.48
CA MET A 144 5.83 -0.88 -3.85
C MET A 144 6.77 -2.07 -4.11
N GLU A 145 7.87 -1.83 -4.83
CA GLU A 145 8.85 -2.89 -5.09
C GLU A 145 9.51 -3.36 -3.79
N LYS A 146 9.93 -2.41 -2.94
CA LYS A 146 10.58 -2.71 -1.66
C LYS A 146 9.67 -3.46 -0.69
N ILE A 147 8.41 -3.03 -0.54
CA ILE A 147 7.49 -3.68 0.41
C ILE A 147 7.12 -5.10 -0.05
N ILE A 148 6.92 -5.31 -1.35
CA ILE A 148 6.65 -6.65 -1.90
C ILE A 148 7.86 -7.57 -1.71
N ASP A 149 9.07 -7.08 -1.98
CA ASP A 149 10.29 -7.85 -1.72
C ASP A 149 10.49 -8.14 -0.22
N TYR A 150 10.10 -7.21 0.65
CA TYR A 150 10.12 -7.41 2.10
C TYR A 150 9.17 -8.53 2.53
N VAL A 151 7.91 -8.49 2.09
CA VAL A 151 6.90 -9.51 2.39
C VAL A 151 7.33 -10.86 1.82
N LYS A 152 7.82 -10.89 0.57
CA LYS A 152 8.40 -12.08 -0.07
C LYS A 152 9.49 -12.71 0.81
N LYS A 153 10.49 -11.93 1.22
CA LYS A 153 11.63 -12.45 2.01
C LYS A 153 11.20 -12.92 3.40
N ARG A 154 10.34 -12.15 4.08
CA ARG A 154 9.93 -12.45 5.45
C ARG A 154 8.99 -13.64 5.55
N TYR A 155 8.03 -13.76 4.63
CA TYR A 155 6.95 -14.74 4.72
C TYR A 155 7.08 -15.85 3.66
N ASN A 156 8.32 -16.21 3.32
CA ASN A 156 8.67 -17.33 2.45
C ASN A 156 7.93 -17.31 1.10
N ASN A 157 7.84 -16.13 0.48
CA ASN A 157 7.15 -15.88 -0.78
C ASN A 157 5.72 -16.43 -0.84
N LYS A 158 5.00 -16.39 0.29
CA LYS A 158 3.58 -16.75 0.34
C LYS A 158 2.81 -15.95 -0.73
N PRO A 159 1.82 -16.55 -1.41
CA PRO A 159 1.04 -15.86 -2.45
C PRO A 159 0.51 -14.51 -1.95
N MET A 160 0.64 -13.49 -2.77
CA MET A 160 0.26 -12.12 -2.45
C MET A 160 -0.76 -11.58 -3.43
N PHE A 161 -1.61 -10.68 -2.95
CA PHE A 161 -2.44 -9.81 -3.76
C PHE A 161 -2.24 -8.37 -3.29
N VAL A 162 -1.96 -7.44 -4.20
CA VAL A 162 -2.08 -6.01 -3.89
C VAL A 162 -3.58 -5.71 -3.90
N THR A 163 -4.19 -5.69 -2.73
CA THR A 163 -5.65 -5.57 -2.54
C THR A 163 -6.13 -4.13 -2.61
N GLU A 164 -5.25 -3.17 -2.34
CA GLU A 164 -5.51 -1.76 -2.60
C GLU A 164 -4.23 -1.01 -2.97
N ASN A 165 -4.34 -0.15 -3.98
CA ASN A 165 -3.41 0.93 -4.29
C ASN A 165 -4.20 2.01 -5.07
N GLY A 166 -3.99 3.28 -4.74
CA GLY A 166 -4.86 4.34 -5.24
C GLY A 166 -4.28 5.74 -5.09
N PHE A 167 -4.80 6.67 -5.88
CA PHE A 167 -4.39 8.08 -5.89
C PHE A 167 -5.60 9.01 -5.76
N PRO A 168 -5.75 9.70 -4.61
CA PRO A 168 -6.64 10.84 -4.50
C PRO A 168 -5.90 12.09 -5.01
N PRO A 169 -6.46 12.83 -5.97
CA PRO A 169 -5.84 14.06 -6.43
C PRO A 169 -5.82 15.11 -5.29
N PRO A 170 -4.82 16.01 -5.28
CA PRO A 170 -4.87 17.21 -4.44
C PRO A 170 -6.18 17.99 -4.64
N GLU A 171 -6.59 18.75 -3.63
CA GLU A 171 -7.76 19.62 -3.76
C GLU A 171 -7.51 20.64 -4.87
N GLN A 172 -8.37 20.62 -5.89
CA GLN A 172 -8.33 21.56 -7.01
C GLN A 172 -9.16 22.79 -6.68
N GLN A 173 -8.79 23.95 -7.26
CA GLN A 173 -9.56 25.19 -7.11
C GLN A 173 -10.90 25.15 -7.88
N SER A 174 -10.98 24.34 -8.93
CA SER A 174 -12.20 24.09 -9.72
C SER A 174 -12.79 22.74 -9.34
N GLU A 175 -14.09 22.72 -9.01
CA GLU A 175 -14.88 21.49 -8.84
C GLU A 175 -15.73 21.17 -10.08
N GLN A 176 -15.43 21.75 -11.23
CA GLN A 176 -16.14 21.42 -12.46
C GLN A 176 -15.96 19.94 -12.79
N VAL A 177 -17.07 19.25 -13.10
CA VAL A 177 -17.06 17.81 -13.37
C VAL A 177 -16.05 17.47 -14.47
N GLN A 178 -15.92 18.29 -15.51
CA GLN A 178 -15.00 18.04 -16.61
C GLN A 178 -13.53 17.92 -16.14
N ASP A 179 -13.10 18.78 -15.21
CA ASP A 179 -11.74 18.74 -14.64
C ASP A 179 -11.53 17.46 -13.80
N LEU A 180 -12.57 17.01 -13.10
CA LEU A 180 -12.54 15.78 -12.30
C LEU A 180 -12.50 14.50 -13.15
N LEU A 181 -13.00 14.56 -14.39
CA LEU A 181 -12.92 13.45 -15.34
C LEU A 181 -11.54 13.34 -15.99
N GLU A 182 -10.79 14.44 -16.12
CA GLU A 182 -9.46 14.53 -16.73
C GLU A 182 -8.31 14.20 -15.73
N ASP A 183 -8.43 13.06 -15.04
CA ASP A 183 -7.60 12.64 -13.92
C ASP A 183 -6.22 12.02 -14.31
N LYS A 184 -5.47 12.74 -15.15
CA LYS A 184 -4.17 12.31 -15.71
C LYS A 184 -3.15 11.87 -14.66
N ASP A 185 -3.14 12.48 -13.48
CA ASP A 185 -2.19 12.11 -12.43
C ASP A 185 -2.50 10.75 -11.79
N ARG A 186 -3.76 10.32 -11.76
CA ARG A 186 -4.12 8.94 -11.36
C ARG A 186 -3.53 7.92 -12.33
N ILE A 187 -3.53 8.23 -13.62
CA ILE A 187 -2.90 7.37 -14.65
C ILE A 187 -1.40 7.29 -14.43
N LYS A 188 -0.73 8.44 -14.24
CA LYS A 188 0.72 8.48 -13.98
C LYS A 188 1.09 7.66 -12.74
N PHE A 189 0.33 7.81 -11.66
CA PHE A 189 0.49 7.04 -10.43
C PHE A 189 0.42 5.52 -10.70
N HIS A 190 -0.66 5.04 -11.31
CA HIS A 190 -0.82 3.60 -11.53
C HIS A 190 0.20 3.03 -12.51
N LYS A 191 0.58 3.76 -13.56
CA LYS A 191 1.67 3.35 -14.45
C LYS A 191 2.96 3.11 -13.68
N ALA A 192 3.33 4.02 -12.78
CA ALA A 192 4.57 3.93 -12.02
C ALA A 192 4.52 2.79 -10.98
N TYR A 193 3.42 2.66 -10.23
CA TYR A 193 3.26 1.59 -9.23
C TYR A 193 3.16 0.19 -9.85
N LEU A 194 2.46 0.05 -10.98
CA LEU A 194 2.41 -1.22 -11.72
C LEU A 194 3.78 -1.58 -12.31
N ALA A 195 4.55 -0.60 -12.78
CA ALA A 195 5.91 -0.85 -13.24
C ALA A 195 6.83 -1.34 -12.10
N ALA A 196 6.72 -0.75 -10.91
CA ALA A 196 7.45 -1.19 -9.71
C ALA A 196 7.02 -2.59 -9.26
N LEU A 197 5.72 -2.86 -9.24
CA LEU A 197 5.18 -4.19 -8.93
C LEU A 197 5.67 -5.24 -9.94
N ALA A 198 5.67 -4.90 -11.24
CA ALA A 198 6.17 -5.79 -12.28
C ALA A 198 7.66 -6.13 -12.12
N ARG A 199 8.48 -5.20 -11.61
CA ARG A 199 9.88 -5.49 -11.26
C ARG A 199 9.97 -6.46 -10.08
N ALA A 200 9.18 -6.27 -9.03
CA ALA A 200 9.14 -7.20 -7.90
C ALA A 200 8.72 -8.63 -8.33
N ILE A 201 7.71 -8.74 -9.21
CA ILE A 201 7.26 -10.02 -9.79
C ILE A 201 8.38 -10.65 -10.63
N ARG A 202 9.04 -9.87 -11.52
CA ARG A 202 10.20 -10.35 -12.29
C ARG A 202 11.36 -10.82 -11.40
N ASN A 203 11.51 -10.22 -10.23
CA ASN A 203 12.46 -10.64 -9.20
C ASN A 203 11.95 -11.82 -8.35
N GLY A 204 10.86 -12.49 -8.74
CA GLY A 204 10.40 -13.75 -8.16
C GLY A 204 9.35 -13.63 -7.05
N ALA A 205 8.73 -12.46 -6.85
CA ALA A 205 7.60 -12.34 -5.93
C ALA A 205 6.33 -13.01 -6.49
N ASP A 206 5.67 -13.87 -5.72
CA ASP A 206 4.39 -14.51 -6.09
C ASP A 206 3.22 -13.55 -5.84
N VAL A 207 3.09 -12.52 -6.70
CA VAL A 207 1.94 -11.61 -6.70
C VAL A 207 0.96 -12.03 -7.78
N ARG A 208 -0.28 -12.31 -7.38
CA ARG A 208 -1.31 -12.92 -8.24
C ARG A 208 -2.42 -11.98 -8.66
N GLY A 209 -2.43 -10.76 -8.13
CA GLY A 209 -3.39 -9.75 -8.54
C GLY A 209 -3.08 -8.37 -7.98
N TYR A 210 -3.64 -7.38 -8.68
CA TYR A 210 -3.57 -5.98 -8.33
C TYR A 210 -4.99 -5.40 -8.41
N PHE A 211 -5.46 -4.84 -7.31
CA PHE A 211 -6.78 -4.25 -7.16
C PHE A 211 -6.61 -2.78 -6.83
N ILE A 212 -7.16 -1.93 -7.69
CA ILE A 212 -7.16 -0.49 -7.51
C ILE A 212 -8.18 -0.08 -6.45
N TRP A 213 -7.77 0.81 -5.55
CA TRP A 213 -8.69 1.60 -4.74
C TRP A 213 -8.95 2.93 -5.47
N SER A 214 -10.14 3.16 -6.03
CA SER A 214 -11.34 2.32 -5.98
C SER A 214 -12.09 2.31 -7.31
N LEU A 215 -13.11 1.48 -7.43
CA LEU A 215 -13.95 1.46 -8.63
C LEU A 215 -14.69 2.79 -8.80
N ILE A 216 -15.31 3.32 -7.75
CA ILE A 216 -16.13 4.54 -7.79
C ILE A 216 -15.70 5.51 -6.70
N ASP A 217 -15.93 6.80 -6.91
CA ASP A 217 -15.79 7.78 -5.82
C ASP A 217 -16.74 7.41 -4.67
N ASN A 218 -16.17 7.24 -3.47
CA ASN A 218 -16.85 6.65 -2.33
C ASN A 218 -16.65 7.47 -1.04
N PHE A 219 -17.15 6.98 0.10
CA PHE A 219 -17.02 7.64 1.40
C PHE A 219 -15.66 7.35 2.05
N GLU A 220 -14.74 8.31 1.99
CA GLU A 220 -13.38 8.19 2.51
C GLU A 220 -13.30 8.56 4.00
N TRP A 221 -14.08 7.85 4.82
CA TRP A 221 -14.03 7.89 6.29
C TRP A 221 -14.14 9.32 6.84
N VAL A 222 -13.14 9.77 7.59
CA VAL A 222 -13.07 11.11 8.20
C VAL A 222 -13.01 12.25 7.17
N HIS A 223 -12.71 11.95 5.90
CA HIS A 223 -12.71 12.92 4.83
C HIS A 223 -14.04 12.98 4.06
N GLY A 224 -15.00 12.12 4.41
CA GLY A 224 -16.28 12.02 3.73
C GLY A 224 -16.11 11.85 2.23
N TYR A 225 -16.83 12.64 1.44
CA TYR A 225 -16.83 12.54 -0.02
C TYR A 225 -15.89 13.52 -0.72
N LYS A 226 -15.02 14.19 0.04
CA LYS A 226 -14.08 15.18 -0.51
C LYS A 226 -12.95 14.52 -1.29
N LYS A 227 -12.48 13.35 -0.83
CA LYS A 227 -11.39 12.61 -1.50
C LYS A 227 -11.98 11.64 -2.51
N ARG A 228 -11.38 11.60 -3.70
CA ARG A 228 -11.91 10.92 -4.89
C ARG A 228 -10.88 9.93 -5.43
N PHE A 229 -10.97 8.68 -4.99
CA PHE A 229 -10.11 7.59 -5.44
C PHE A 229 -10.63 6.87 -6.69
N GLY A 230 -11.92 7.03 -7.00
CA GLY A 230 -12.62 6.18 -7.95
C GLY A 230 -12.13 6.33 -9.39
N LEU A 231 -12.17 5.24 -10.14
CA LEU A 231 -12.12 5.27 -11.61
C LEU A 231 -13.36 5.95 -12.22
N TYR A 232 -14.49 5.92 -11.51
CA TYR A 232 -15.72 6.56 -11.91
C TYR A 232 -16.04 7.71 -10.97
N TYR A 233 -16.37 8.86 -11.55
CA TYR A 233 -17.00 9.97 -10.82
C TYR A 233 -18.43 9.57 -10.44
N VAL A 234 -18.86 9.94 -9.24
CA VAL A 234 -20.23 9.73 -8.77
C VAL A 234 -20.88 11.09 -8.50
N ASP A 235 -21.89 11.45 -9.30
CA ASP A 235 -22.75 12.58 -9.00
C ASP A 235 -23.53 12.28 -7.72
N ARG A 236 -23.46 13.19 -6.74
CA ARG A 236 -24.03 12.95 -5.42
C ARG A 236 -25.51 13.24 -5.27
N GLN A 237 -26.06 14.00 -6.20
CA GLN A 237 -27.49 14.27 -6.25
C GLN A 237 -28.21 13.15 -7.01
N THR A 238 -27.64 12.70 -8.14
CA THR A 238 -28.29 11.73 -9.02
C THR A 238 -27.79 10.29 -8.85
N LEU A 239 -26.63 10.09 -8.21
CA LEU A 239 -25.90 8.82 -8.15
C LEU A 239 -25.45 8.31 -9.54
N ASN A 240 -25.43 9.15 -10.56
CA ASN A 240 -24.90 8.76 -11.87
C ASN A 240 -23.39 8.53 -11.81
N ARG A 241 -22.93 7.50 -12.53
CA ARG A 241 -21.51 7.14 -12.62
C ARG A 241 -20.96 7.56 -13.98
N THR A 242 -19.91 8.38 -13.97
CA THR A 242 -19.26 8.86 -15.19
C THR A 242 -17.82 8.35 -15.23
N LEU A 243 -17.42 7.72 -16.34
CA LEU A 243 -16.04 7.24 -16.51
C LEU A 243 -15.07 8.43 -16.51
N LYS A 244 -14.02 8.33 -15.68
CA LYS A 244 -12.87 9.21 -15.77
C LYS A 244 -11.87 8.72 -16.82
N LEU A 245 -10.89 9.54 -17.18
CA LEU A 245 -9.85 9.20 -18.13
C LEU A 245 -9.05 7.97 -17.67
N SER A 246 -8.79 7.83 -16.37
CA SER A 246 -8.13 6.66 -15.80
C SER A 246 -8.89 5.35 -16.02
N ALA A 247 -10.23 5.35 -15.97
CA ALA A 247 -11.03 4.17 -16.30
C ALA A 247 -10.82 3.74 -17.75
N ARG A 248 -10.83 4.71 -18.68
CA ARG A 248 -10.57 4.45 -20.11
C ARG A 248 -9.16 3.93 -20.34
N TRP A 249 -8.19 4.47 -19.60
CA TRP A 249 -6.81 3.99 -19.64
C TRP A 249 -6.69 2.55 -19.14
N PHE A 250 -7.29 2.20 -18.01
CA PHE A 250 -7.29 0.81 -17.51
C PHE A 250 -7.95 -0.15 -18.50
N THR A 251 -9.08 0.22 -19.11
CA THR A 251 -9.71 -0.59 -20.17
C THR A 251 -8.75 -0.84 -21.32
N SER A 252 -8.06 0.21 -21.79
CA SER A 252 -7.09 0.09 -22.90
C SER A 252 -5.86 -0.76 -22.51
N PHE A 253 -5.36 -0.57 -21.29
CA PHE A 253 -4.24 -1.33 -20.72
C PHE A 253 -4.56 -2.83 -20.60
N LEU A 254 -5.74 -3.17 -20.10
CA LEU A 254 -6.17 -4.57 -19.89
C LEU A 254 -6.53 -5.29 -21.19
N THR A 255 -7.08 -4.57 -22.18
CA THR A 255 -7.47 -5.15 -23.48
C THR A 255 -6.34 -5.14 -24.51
N ASN A 256 -5.18 -4.56 -24.17
CA ASN A 256 -4.08 -4.31 -25.09
C ASN A 256 -4.49 -3.52 -26.35
N ASN A 257 -5.60 -2.79 -26.29
CA ASN A 257 -6.06 -1.88 -27.33
C ASN A 257 -5.42 -0.50 -27.11
N SER A 258 -4.11 -0.42 -27.28
CA SER A 258 -3.49 0.88 -27.49
C SER A 258 -3.87 1.35 -28.88
N HIS A 259 -4.96 2.11 -29.02
CA HIS A 259 -5.12 2.93 -30.21
C HIS A 259 -3.88 3.79 -30.33
N SER A 260 -3.17 3.59 -31.44
CA SER A 260 -1.98 4.30 -31.85
C SER A 260 -2.31 5.76 -32.14
N ASN A 261 -2.66 6.55 -31.13
CA ASN A 261 -2.40 7.98 -31.16
C ASN A 261 -0.95 8.18 -30.71
N LYS A 262 -0.06 7.90 -31.67
CA LYS A 262 1.14 8.73 -31.83
C LYS A 262 0.63 10.17 -31.99
N ASP A 263 1.28 11.13 -31.33
CA ASP A 263 0.88 12.54 -31.19
C ASP A 263 -0.09 12.70 -30.00
N GLU A 264 0.27 13.12 -28.77
CA GLU A 264 1.29 14.07 -28.28
C GLU A 264 1.90 13.65 -26.93
N PHE A 265 1.56 12.49 -26.36
CA PHE A 265 1.88 12.18 -24.94
C PHE A 265 3.17 11.37 -24.70
N TRP A 266 3.84 10.92 -25.76
CA TRP A 266 4.94 9.94 -25.67
C TRP A 266 6.35 10.53 -25.68
N ARG A 267 6.50 11.87 -25.65
CA ARG A 267 7.80 12.51 -25.86
C ARG A 267 8.61 12.88 -24.60
N ASP A 268 7.99 12.96 -23.42
CA ASP A 268 8.69 13.46 -22.22
C ASP A 268 8.91 12.43 -21.09
N SER A 269 8.74 11.14 -21.37
CA SER A 269 9.23 10.12 -20.46
C SER A 269 9.66 8.90 -21.27
N PHE A 270 10.83 8.34 -20.93
CA PHE A 270 11.49 7.19 -21.56
C PHE A 270 12.44 7.49 -22.73
N GLU A 271 13.54 8.19 -22.46
CA GLU A 271 14.84 7.81 -23.03
C GLU A 271 15.32 6.51 -22.35
N ASN A 272 14.73 5.37 -22.72
CA ASN A 272 15.42 4.08 -22.70
C ASN A 272 14.59 3.06 -23.49
N LYS A 273 14.97 2.88 -24.76
CA LYS A 273 14.22 2.16 -25.79
C LYS A 273 14.39 0.63 -25.79
N ASP A 274 14.77 0.01 -24.67
CA ASP A 274 15.02 -1.44 -24.61
C ASP A 274 14.03 -2.26 -23.76
N MET A 275 12.99 -1.66 -23.18
CA MET A 275 12.12 -2.35 -22.21
C MET A 275 10.95 -3.19 -22.79
N LEU A 276 10.94 -3.51 -24.09
CA LEU A 276 9.92 -4.38 -24.69
C LEU A 276 10.46 -5.61 -25.44
N LYS A 277 11.73 -5.97 -25.23
CA LYS A 277 12.27 -7.24 -25.72
C LYS A 277 13.05 -7.96 -24.61
N ARG A 278 12.36 -8.89 -23.94
CA ARG A 278 12.80 -10.18 -23.36
C ARG A 278 12.09 -10.46 -22.04
#